data_AF-A0A2S2N4W1-F1
#
_entry.id   AF-A0A2S2N4W1-F1
#
_cell.length_a   1.000
_cell.length_b   1.000
_cell.length_c   1.000
_cell.angle_alpha   90.00
_cell.angle_beta   90.00
_cell.angle_gamma   90.00
#
_symmetry.space_group_name_H-M   'P 1'
#
loop_
_entity.id
_entity.type
_entity.pdbx_description
1 polymer ?
#
loop_
_entity_poly.entity_id
_entity_poly.type
_entity_poly.pdbx_seq_one_letter_code
_entity_poly.pdbx_strand_id
1 'polypeptide(L)'
;MSLVSPPVPRWNRVIVEKPFGRDLGSSEELSAHLSALFREEQIYRMDHYLGKEMVQSLMVLRFGNRIFGPIWNRDNVACVVLTFKEPFGTEGRGGYFDDFGIIRDVMQNHLLQLLCLVAMEKPASTNPDDVRDEKVKVLKCISPVELQD
;
A
#
# COMPACT_ATOMS: atom_id res chain seq x y z
N MET A 1 -28.81 19.29 -38.22
CA MET A 1 -27.36 19.61 -38.31
C MET A 1 -26.71 19.08 -37.04
N SER A 2 -25.80 18.13 -37.19
CA SER A 2 -25.40 17.16 -36.19
C SER A 2 -24.74 17.77 -34.95
N LEU A 3 -25.28 17.47 -33.76
CA LEU A 3 -24.60 17.62 -32.47
C LEU A 3 -23.58 16.47 -32.34
N VAL A 4 -22.40 16.63 -32.95
CA VAL A 4 -21.29 15.71 -32.69
C VAL A 4 -20.71 16.06 -31.33
N SER A 5 -21.04 15.25 -30.32
CA SER A 5 -20.40 15.31 -29.01
C SER A 5 -18.88 15.19 -29.18
N PRO A 6 -18.07 15.99 -28.45
CA PRO A 6 -16.61 15.88 -28.53
C PRO A 6 -16.18 14.45 -28.18
N PRO A 7 -15.11 13.93 -28.81
CA PRO A 7 -14.62 12.59 -28.52
C PRO A 7 -14.26 12.47 -27.04
N VAL A 8 -14.86 11.51 -26.36
CA VAL A 8 -14.52 11.17 -24.97
C VAL A 8 -13.04 10.80 -24.92
N PRO A 9 -12.23 11.40 -24.02
CA PRO A 9 -10.84 11.03 -23.86
C PRO A 9 -10.72 9.53 -23.62
N ARG A 10 -9.98 8.83 -24.50
CA ARG A 10 -9.71 7.40 -24.36
C ARG A 10 -8.53 7.22 -23.43
N TRP A 11 -8.73 6.41 -22.39
CA TRP A 11 -7.68 6.03 -21.45
C TRP A 11 -7.51 4.52 -21.46
N ASN A 12 -6.27 4.08 -21.24
CA ASN A 12 -5.92 2.68 -21.02
C ASN A 12 -5.36 2.56 -19.60
N ARG A 13 -5.90 1.65 -18.81
CA ARG A 13 -5.46 1.36 -17.45
C ARG A 13 -5.37 -0.14 -17.26
N VAL A 14 -4.37 -0.60 -16.52
CA VAL A 14 -4.15 -2.00 -16.19
C VAL A 14 -4.23 -2.18 -14.68
N ILE A 15 -4.94 -3.21 -14.25
CA ILE A 15 -5.02 -3.64 -12.86
C ILE A 15 -4.13 -4.88 -12.72
N VAL A 16 -3.20 -4.85 -11.77
CA VAL A 16 -2.24 -5.93 -11.53
C VAL A 16 -2.40 -6.42 -10.10
N GLU A 17 -2.58 -7.72 -9.92
CA GLU A 17 -2.71 -8.38 -8.61
C GLU A 17 -1.38 -8.97 -8.15
N LYS A 18 -1.24 -9.17 -6.84
CA LYS A 18 -0.07 -9.86 -6.25
C LYS A 18 0.05 -11.30 -6.80
N PRO A 19 1.26 -11.88 -6.89
CA PRO A 19 2.54 -11.39 -6.35
C PRO A 19 3.28 -10.39 -7.26
N PHE A 20 3.83 -9.32 -6.67
CA PHE A 20 4.66 -8.33 -7.36
C PHE A 20 6.16 -8.66 -7.26
N GLY A 21 6.53 -9.88 -7.65
CA GLY A 21 7.85 -10.46 -7.37
C GLY A 21 7.90 -11.20 -6.03
N ARG A 22 9.06 -11.76 -5.70
CA ARG A 22 9.32 -12.52 -4.45
C ARG A 22 10.39 -11.87 -3.57
N ASP A 23 11.09 -10.88 -4.11
CA ASP A 23 12.16 -10.10 -3.50
C ASP A 23 12.36 -8.80 -4.30
N LEU A 24 13.35 -7.99 -3.90
CA LEU A 24 13.65 -6.72 -4.57
C LEU A 24 13.97 -6.92 -6.06
N GLY A 25 14.88 -7.82 -6.40
CA GLY A 25 15.34 -8.00 -7.79
C GLY A 25 14.22 -8.44 -8.73
N SER A 26 13.43 -9.44 -8.33
CA SER A 26 12.28 -9.89 -9.13
C SER A 26 11.16 -8.85 -9.22
N SER A 27 10.97 -8.02 -8.19
CA SER A 27 10.00 -6.92 -8.20
C SER A 27 10.44 -5.78 -9.11
N GLU A 28 11.75 -5.46 -9.13
CA GLU A 28 12.34 -4.46 -10.01
C GLU A 28 12.25 -4.90 -11.48
N GLU A 29 12.52 -6.17 -11.79
CA GLU A 29 12.37 -6.72 -13.14
C GLU A 29 10.91 -6.60 -13.64
N LEU A 30 9.94 -7.01 -12.81
CA LEU A 30 8.52 -6.86 -13.12
C LEU A 30 8.14 -5.39 -13.31
N SER A 31 8.64 -4.51 -12.45
CA SER A 31 8.34 -3.07 -12.51
C SER A 31 8.93 -2.44 -13.77
N ALA A 32 10.17 -2.76 -14.12
CA ALA A 32 10.83 -2.27 -15.33
C ALA A 32 10.07 -2.71 -16.59
N HIS A 33 9.63 -3.98 -16.64
CA HIS A 33 8.85 -4.49 -17.76
C HIS A 33 7.49 -3.76 -17.88
N LEU A 34 6.77 -3.57 -16.77
CA LEU A 34 5.48 -2.85 -16.79
C LEU A 34 5.66 -1.38 -17.20
N SER A 35 6.68 -0.70 -16.66
CA SER A 35 6.96 0.71 -16.96
C SER A 35 7.45 0.93 -18.41
N ALA A 36 7.99 -0.09 -19.07
CA ALA A 36 8.31 -0.02 -20.50
C ALA A 36 7.06 -0.01 -21.40
N LEU A 37 5.92 -0.50 -20.89
CA LEU A 37 4.67 -0.65 -21.65
C LEU A 37 3.60 0.36 -21.26
N PHE A 38 3.58 0.78 -20.00
CA PHE A 38 2.55 1.65 -19.42
C PHE A 38 3.18 2.78 -18.60
N ARG A 39 2.57 3.97 -18.64
CA ARG A 39 2.91 5.04 -17.70
C ARG A 39 2.39 4.70 -16.30
N GLU A 40 3.03 5.20 -15.25
CA GLU A 40 2.66 4.89 -13.87
C GLU A 40 1.19 5.24 -13.54
N GLU A 41 0.66 6.34 -14.10
CA GLU A 41 -0.75 6.74 -13.99
C GLU A 41 -1.76 5.73 -14.60
N GLN A 42 -1.27 4.78 -15.40
CA GLN A 42 -2.05 3.73 -16.05
C GLN A 42 -1.98 2.41 -15.28
N ILE A 43 -1.07 2.27 -14.31
CA ILE A 43 -0.81 1.03 -13.58
C ILE A 43 -1.46 1.09 -12.20
N TYR A 44 -2.39 0.19 -11.94
CA TYR A 44 -3.08 0.06 -10.65
C TYR A 44 -2.70 -1.27 -10.01
N ARG A 45 -1.71 -1.23 -9.10
CA ARG A 45 -1.26 -2.40 -8.32
C ARG A 45 -2.22 -2.59 -7.14
N MET A 46 -2.91 -3.72 -7.10
CA MET A 46 -3.92 -3.98 -6.09
C MET A 46 -3.30 -4.44 -4.77
N ASP A 47 -3.60 -3.68 -3.72
CA ASP A 47 -3.59 -4.17 -2.36
C ASP A 47 -5.01 -3.98 -1.81
N HIS A 48 -5.75 -5.08 -1.73
CA HIS A 48 -7.17 -5.05 -1.37
C HIS A 48 -7.42 -4.53 0.06
N TYR A 49 -6.41 -4.47 0.95
CA TYR A 49 -6.57 -3.85 2.27
C TYR A 49 -6.83 -2.35 2.17
N LEU A 50 -6.29 -1.67 1.16
CA LEU A 50 -6.53 -0.24 0.92
C LEU A 50 -7.98 0.06 0.49
N GLY A 51 -8.73 -0.96 0.06
CA GLY A 51 -10.15 -0.86 -0.25
C GLY A 51 -11.07 -1.03 0.96
N LYS A 52 -10.54 -1.41 2.14
CA LYS A 52 -11.35 -1.61 3.35
C LYS A 52 -11.70 -0.26 3.96
N GLU A 53 -12.98 -0.09 4.32
CA GLU A 53 -13.54 1.17 4.85
C GLU A 53 -12.75 1.71 6.06
N MET A 54 -12.42 0.85 7.02
CA MET A 54 -11.66 1.25 8.21
C MET A 54 -10.22 1.68 7.89
N VAL A 55 -9.62 1.12 6.84
CA VAL A 55 -8.26 1.48 6.40
C VAL A 55 -8.29 2.86 5.75
N GLN A 56 -9.29 3.15 4.91
CA GLN A 56 -9.48 4.47 4.31
C GLN A 56 -9.78 5.55 5.37
N SER A 57 -10.50 5.17 6.44
CA SER A 57 -10.84 6.07 7.54
C SER A 57 -9.64 6.57 8.35
N LEU A 58 -8.48 5.90 8.29
CA LEU A 58 -7.27 6.32 9.01
C LEU A 58 -6.83 7.74 8.63
N MET A 59 -6.91 8.10 7.36
CA MET A 59 -6.55 9.44 6.87
C MET A 59 -7.43 10.53 7.48
N VAL A 60 -8.74 10.28 7.52
CA VAL A 60 -9.73 11.20 8.09
C VAL A 60 -9.55 11.28 9.61
N LEU A 61 -9.34 10.14 10.28
CA LEU A 61 -9.11 10.09 11.71
C LEU A 61 -7.90 10.95 12.11
N ARG A 62 -6.75 10.76 11.45
CA ARG A 62 -5.50 11.46 11.80
C ARG A 62 -5.51 12.93 11.43
N PHE A 63 -5.94 13.27 10.21
CA PHE A 63 -5.73 14.62 9.67
C PHE A 63 -6.99 15.49 9.62
N GLY A 64 -8.17 14.88 9.77
CA GLY A 64 -9.45 15.58 9.86
C GLY A 64 -9.83 16.01 11.27
N ASN A 65 -9.14 15.51 12.31
CA ASN A 65 -9.49 15.74 13.70
C ASN A 65 -8.37 16.43 14.47
N ARG A 66 -8.65 17.62 15.01
CA ARG A 66 -7.69 18.41 15.79
C ARG A 66 -7.22 17.71 17.07
N ILE A 67 -8.05 16.83 17.64
CA ILE A 67 -7.72 16.11 18.88
C ILE A 67 -6.60 15.08 18.70
N PHE A 68 -6.47 14.46 17.53
CA PHE A 68 -5.45 13.43 17.29
C PHE A 68 -4.09 14.01 16.91
N GLY A 69 -4.05 15.19 16.28
CA GLY A 69 -2.80 15.81 15.82
C GLY A 69 -1.71 15.91 16.91
N PRO A 70 -1.98 16.53 18.08
CA PRO A 70 -0.97 16.72 19.12
C PRO A 70 -0.48 15.43 19.80
N ILE A 71 -1.26 14.35 19.75
CA ILE A 71 -0.95 13.08 20.45
C ILE A 71 -0.41 12.00 19.50
N TRP A 72 -0.40 12.23 18.18
CA TRP A 72 0.06 11.25 17.21
C TRP A 72 1.58 11.34 16.97
N ASN A 73 2.36 11.16 18.03
CA ASN A 73 3.82 11.24 17.98
C ASN A 73 4.46 10.42 19.11
N ARG A 74 5.79 10.29 19.05
CA ARG A 74 6.60 9.51 20.01
C ARG A 74 6.52 9.99 21.46
N ASP A 75 6.12 11.24 21.71
CA ASP A 75 6.03 11.77 23.07
C ASP A 75 4.75 11.28 23.78
N ASN A 76 3.78 10.77 23.01
CA ASN A 76 2.47 10.34 23.51
C ASN A 76 2.16 8.87 23.16
N VAL A 77 2.78 8.30 22.13
CA VAL A 77 2.56 6.93 21.67
C VAL A 77 3.74 6.05 22.08
N ALA A 78 3.49 5.11 23.00
CA ALA A 78 4.50 4.17 23.45
C ALA A 78 4.78 3.05 22.44
N CYS A 79 3.75 2.54 21.76
CA CYS A 79 3.86 1.44 20.80
C CYS A 79 2.68 1.44 19.83
N VAL A 80 2.93 1.01 18.59
CA VAL A 80 1.92 0.73 17.57
C VAL A 80 1.94 -0.76 17.27
N VAL A 81 0.79 -1.41 17.38
CA VAL A 81 0.65 -2.85 17.11
C VAL A 81 -0.28 -3.05 15.92
N LEU A 82 0.23 -3.68 14.86
CA LEU A 82 -0.56 -4.10 13.70
C LEU A 82 -0.72 -5.61 13.76
N THR A 83 -1.97 -6.07 13.85
CA THR A 83 -2.29 -7.49 14.00
C THR A 83 -3.09 -7.99 12.82
N PHE A 84 -2.67 -9.11 12.26
CA PHE A 84 -3.46 -9.92 11.34
C PHE A 84 -3.61 -11.32 11.93
N LYS A 85 -4.84 -11.81 11.99
CA LYS A 85 -5.18 -13.14 12.50
C LYS A 85 -6.26 -13.73 11.62
N GLU A 86 -6.09 -14.99 11.26
CA GLU A 86 -7.10 -15.79 10.59
C GLU A 86 -7.45 -16.98 11.48
N PRO A 87 -8.74 -17.32 11.66
CA PRO A 87 -9.15 -18.45 12.49
C PRO A 87 -8.99 -19.81 11.78
N PHE A 88 -8.48 -19.83 10.54
CA PHE A 88 -8.30 -21.01 9.71
C PHE A 88 -6.82 -21.20 9.33
N GLY A 89 -6.47 -22.44 8.97
CA GLY A 89 -5.12 -22.78 8.50
C GLY A 89 -4.97 -22.55 6.99
N THR A 90 -4.05 -23.26 6.34
CA THR A 90 -3.80 -23.08 4.91
C THR A 90 -4.86 -23.67 3.98
N GLU A 91 -5.90 -24.34 4.52
CA GLU A 91 -7.08 -24.85 3.79
C GLU A 91 -6.79 -25.46 2.40
N GLY A 92 -5.81 -26.37 2.31
CA GLY A 92 -5.43 -27.03 1.05
C GLY A 92 -4.52 -26.21 0.12
N ARG A 93 -4.19 -24.96 0.46
CA ARG A 93 -3.21 -24.10 -0.23
C ARG A 93 -1.81 -24.18 0.38
N GLY A 94 -1.55 -25.19 1.21
CA GLY A 94 -0.30 -25.36 1.94
C GLY A 94 0.94 -25.31 1.04
N GLY A 95 0.90 -25.96 -0.13
CA GLY A 95 2.02 -25.95 -1.08
C GLY A 95 2.34 -24.56 -1.65
N TYR A 96 1.34 -23.70 -1.90
CA TYR A 96 1.57 -22.32 -2.34
C TYR A 96 2.10 -21.45 -1.19
N PHE A 97 1.59 -21.67 0.02
CA PHE A 97 2.01 -20.94 1.21
C PHE A 97 3.45 -21.27 1.62
N ASP A 98 3.89 -22.51 1.42
CA ASP A 98 5.26 -22.96 1.76
C ASP A 98 6.32 -22.22 0.94
N ASP A 99 6.05 -21.97 -0.34
CA ASP A 99 6.95 -21.23 -1.24
C ASP A 99 7.00 -19.72 -0.95
N PHE A 100 5.92 -19.11 -0.45
CA PHE A 100 5.82 -17.66 -0.27
C PHE A 100 6.04 -17.21 1.19
N GLY A 101 5.46 -17.93 2.14
CA GLY A 101 5.46 -17.63 3.57
C GLY A 101 4.61 -16.42 3.96
N ILE A 102 4.32 -16.31 5.26
CA ILE A 102 3.45 -15.26 5.82
C ILE A 102 3.96 -13.83 5.57
N ILE A 103 5.29 -13.67 5.50
CA ILE A 103 5.90 -12.35 5.30
C ILE A 103 5.51 -11.80 3.92
N ARG A 104 5.64 -12.60 2.86
CA ARG A 104 5.29 -12.14 1.51
C ARG A 104 3.80 -12.11 1.29
N ASP A 105 3.06 -13.02 1.92
CA ASP A 105 1.62 -13.11 1.69
C ASP A 105 0.86 -11.94 2.32
N VAL A 106 1.24 -11.52 3.54
CA VAL A 106 0.46 -10.54 4.32
C VAL A 106 1.30 -9.38 4.88
N MET A 107 2.52 -9.65 5.37
CA MET A 107 3.28 -8.63 6.10
C MET A 107 3.83 -7.54 5.18
N GLN A 108 4.48 -7.94 4.10
CA GLN A 108 5.16 -7.06 3.14
C GLN A 108 4.18 -6.16 2.37
N ASN A 109 2.93 -6.60 2.20
CA ASN A 109 1.89 -5.83 1.53
C ASN A 109 0.96 -5.16 2.55
N HIS A 110 -0.06 -5.88 3.04
CA HIS A 110 -1.18 -5.37 3.80
C HIS A 110 -0.74 -4.64 5.07
N LEU A 111 0.08 -5.29 5.91
CA LEU A 111 0.51 -4.68 7.17
C LEU A 111 1.45 -3.50 6.95
N LEU A 112 2.35 -3.59 5.97
CA LEU A 112 3.25 -2.48 5.64
C LEU A 112 2.49 -1.27 5.07
N GLN A 113 1.44 -1.50 4.26
CA GLN A 113 0.55 -0.44 3.79
C GLN A 113 -0.20 0.25 4.94
N LEU A 114 -0.71 -0.53 5.91
CA LEU A 114 -1.33 0.02 7.12
C LEU A 114 -0.33 0.82 7.94
N LEU A 115 0.91 0.32 8.11
CA LEU A 115 1.98 1.04 8.79
C LEU A 115 2.23 2.40 8.15
N CYS A 116 2.31 2.46 6.82
CA CYS A 116 2.52 3.71 6.10
C CYS A 116 1.39 4.72 6.39
N LEU A 117 0.13 4.29 6.37
CA LEU A 117 -1.01 5.17 6.67
C LEU A 117 -1.02 5.65 8.13
N VAL A 118 -0.54 4.82 9.06
CA VAL A 118 -0.42 5.16 10.47
C VAL A 118 0.76 6.11 10.74
N ALA A 119 1.88 5.97 10.03
CA ALA A 119 3.12 6.67 10.32
C ALA A 119 3.40 7.90 9.43
N MET A 120 2.77 8.02 8.26
CA MET A 120 3.02 9.13 7.32
C MET A 120 2.76 10.49 7.95
N GLU A 121 3.47 11.53 7.50
CA GLU A 121 3.12 12.91 7.85
C GLU A 121 1.83 13.33 7.14
N LYS A 122 1.31 14.50 7.53
CA LYS A 122 0.17 15.10 6.83
C LYS A 122 0.60 15.45 5.38
N PRO A 123 -0.06 14.89 4.35
CA PRO A 123 0.31 15.18 2.97
C PRO A 123 -0.06 16.62 2.60
N ALA A 124 0.59 17.14 1.56
CA ALA A 124 0.33 18.49 1.05
C ALA A 124 -1.14 18.68 0.62
N SER A 125 -1.73 17.65 0.02
CA SER A 125 -3.15 17.58 -0.31
C SER A 125 -3.66 16.14 -0.28
N THR A 126 -4.92 15.93 -0.63
CA THR A 126 -5.51 14.60 -0.85
C THR A 126 -5.31 14.08 -2.27
N ASN A 127 -4.48 14.74 -3.09
CA ASN A 127 -4.05 14.20 -4.37
C ASN A 127 -3.38 12.84 -4.14
N PRO A 128 -3.69 11.81 -4.95
CA PRO A 128 -3.06 10.49 -4.81
C PRO A 128 -1.53 10.53 -4.72
N ASP A 129 -0.87 11.43 -5.43
CA ASP A 129 0.59 11.50 -5.48
C ASP A 129 1.17 12.07 -4.19
N ASP A 130 0.61 13.15 -3.67
CA ASP A 130 1.02 13.73 -2.37
C ASP A 130 0.86 12.72 -1.23
N VAL A 131 -0.20 11.90 -1.27
CA VAL A 131 -0.43 10.82 -0.29
C VAL A 131 0.61 9.70 -0.47
N ARG A 132 0.91 9.32 -1.72
CA ARG A 132 1.93 8.29 -2.02
C ARG A 132 3.32 8.73 -1.58
N ASP A 133 3.66 10.00 -1.78
CA ASP A 133 4.98 10.55 -1.43
C ASP A 133 5.25 10.45 0.07
N GLU A 134 4.28 10.82 0.92
CA GLU A 134 4.45 10.70 2.38
C GLU A 134 4.47 9.23 2.84
N LYS A 135 3.77 8.32 2.17
CA LYS A 135 3.89 6.87 2.44
C LYS A 135 5.29 6.35 2.08
N VAL A 136 5.82 6.73 0.92
CA VAL A 136 7.17 6.32 0.47
C VAL A 136 8.25 6.91 1.39
N LYS A 137 8.06 8.14 1.86
CA LYS A 137 8.98 8.79 2.82
C LYS A 137 9.08 8.01 4.13
N VAL A 138 7.97 7.47 4.66
CA VAL A 138 8.00 6.56 5.82
C VAL A 138 8.88 5.35 5.53
N LEU A 139 8.64 4.66 4.40
CA LEU A 139 9.39 3.46 4.04
C LEU A 139 10.89 3.71 3.93
N LYS A 140 11.29 4.86 3.40
CA LYS A 140 12.71 5.28 3.31
C LYS A 140 13.37 5.50 4.66
N CYS A 141 12.60 5.71 5.73
CA CYS A 141 13.09 5.86 7.09
C CYS A 141 13.14 4.54 7.87
N ILE A 142 12.65 3.43 7.29
CA ILE A 142 12.66 2.11 7.92
C ILE A 142 13.93 1.38 7.47
N SER A 143 14.79 1.03 8.43
CA SER A 143 15.95 0.18 8.15
C SER A 143 15.51 -1.25 7.82
N PRO A 144 16.26 -1.99 6.99
CA PRO A 144 15.98 -3.40 6.74
C PRO A 144 15.88 -4.19 8.06
N VAL A 145 14.95 -5.14 8.11
CA VAL A 145 14.80 -6.02 9.26
C VAL A 145 15.98 -6.97 9.31
N GLU A 146 16.70 -6.97 10.42
CA GLU A 146 17.75 -7.94 10.71
C GLU A 146 17.19 -9.05 11.60
N LEU A 147 17.65 -10.28 11.37
CA LEU A 147 17.44 -11.36 12.33
C LEU A 147 18.39 -11.10 13.50
N GLN A 148 17.83 -10.71 14.64
CA GLN A 148 18.57 -10.69 15.90
C GLN A 148 18.44 -12.09 16.52
N ASP A 149 19.58 -12.77 16.68
CA ASP A 149 19.68 -14.03 17.45
C ASP A 149 19.32 -13.83 18.93
#